data_AF-A0A6M4A938-F1
#
_entry.id   AF-A0A6M4A938-F1
#
_cell.length_a   1.000
_cell.length_b   1.000
_cell.length_c   1.000
_cell.angle_alpha   90.00
_cell.angle_beta   90.00
_cell.angle_gamma   90.00
#
_symmetry.space_group_name_H-M   'P 1'
#
loop_
_entity.id
_entity.type
_entity.pdbx_description
1 polymer ?
#
loop_
_entity_poly.entity_id
_entity_poly.type
_entity_poly.pdbx_seq_one_letter_code
_entity_poly.pdbx_strand_id
1 'polypeptide(L)' 'MYLSVNANGARYSHMAYRLNQRRNTLASGKYPDISLLHARDQRMAARELTAS' A
#
# COMPACT_ATOMS: atom_id res chain seq x y z
N MET A 1 -2.65 -5.80 2.72
CA MET A 1 -2.27 -5.24 1.40
C MET A 1 -3.14 -5.92 0.37
N TYR A 2 -3.75 -5.17 -0.53
CA TYR A 2 -4.60 -5.71 -1.60
C TYR A 2 -4.30 -4.99 -2.90
N LEU A 3 -4.50 -5.68 -4.01
CA LEU A 3 -4.39 -5.10 -5.34
C LEU A 3 -5.79 -4.69 -5.80
N SER A 4 -6.01 -3.39 -5.99
CA SER A 4 -7.22 -2.89 -6.63
C SER A 4 -7.04 -3.00 -8.13
N VAL A 5 -7.90 -3.78 -8.79
CA VAL A 5 -7.93 -3.90 -10.25
C VAL A 5 -9.15 -3.12 -10.73
N ASN A 6 -8.90 -2.04 -11.48
CA ASN A 6 -9.96 -1.23 -12.05
C ASN A 6 -10.43 -1.83 -13.38
N ALA A 7 -11.67 -1.53 -13.79
CA ALA A 7 -12.26 -2.01 -15.04
C ALA A 7 -11.46 -1.59 -16.29
N ASN A 8 -10.68 -0.51 -16.20
CA ASN A 8 -9.76 -0.05 -17.24
C ASN A 8 -8.41 -0.80 -17.27
N GLY A 9 -8.25 -1.86 -16.47
CA GLY A 9 -7.03 -2.66 -16.39
C GLY A 9 -5.93 -2.07 -15.51
N ALA A 10 -6.12 -0.86 -14.97
CA ALA A 10 -5.16 -0.26 -14.04
C ALA A 10 -5.16 -1.02 -12.71
N ARG A 11 -3.96 -1.39 -12.25
CA ARG A 11 -3.76 -2.15 -11.01
C ARG A 11 -3.04 -1.27 -10.01
N TYR A 12 -3.60 -1.11 -8.83
CA TYR A 12 -3.06 -0.25 -7.78
C TYR A 12 -2.85 -1.04 -6.50
N SER A 13 -1.65 -1.00 -5.97
CA SER A 13 -1.35 -1.59 -4.67
C SER A 13 -1.77 -0.63 -3.56
N HIS A 14 -2.72 -1.07 -2.73
CA HIS A 14 -3.19 -0.32 -1.58
C HIS A 14 -2.89 -1.06 -0.28
N MET A 15 -2.56 -0.29 0.75
CA MET A 15 -2.35 -0.78 2.10
C MET A 15 -3.13 0.07 3.09
N ALA A 16 -4.08 -0.56 3.79
CA ALA A 16 -4.67 0.04 4.97
C ALA A 16 -3.70 -0.07 6.17
N TYR A 17 -3.55 1.03 6.92
CA TYR A 17 -2.82 1.09 8.19
C TYR A 17 -3.62 1.92 9.20
N ARG A 18 -3.23 1.88 10.48
CA ARG A 18 -3.90 2.62 11.55
C ARG A 18 -2.87 3.44 12.31
N LEU A 19 -2.95 4.76 12.23
CA LEU A 19 -2.12 5.67 13.00
C LEU A 19 -3.02 6.52 13.90
N ASN A 20 -2.70 6.65 15.18
CA ASN A 20 -3.49 7.43 16.15
C ASN A 20 -4.99 7.07 16.14
N GLN A 21 -5.30 5.76 16.15
CA GLN A 21 -6.66 5.20 16.04
C GLN A 21 -7.45 5.55 14.77
N ARG A 22 -6.85 6.27 13.81
CA ARG A 22 -7.46 6.57 12.51
C ARG A 22 -7.01 5.56 11.46
N ARG A 23 -7.97 5.00 10.72
CA ARG A 23 -7.69 4.16 9.55
C ARG A 23 -7.31 5.04 8.37
N ASN A 24 -6.12 4.82 7.82
CA ASN A 24 -5.63 5.47 6.61
C ASN A 24 -5.30 4.42 5.55
N THR A 25 -5.25 4.85 4.29
CA THR A 25 -4.89 4.00 3.16
C THR A 25 -3.69 4.62 2.46
N LEU A 26 -2.59 3.87 2.39
CA LEU A 26 -1.40 4.22 1.62
C LEU A 26 -1.53 3.62 0.22
N ALA A 27 -1.43 4.44 -0.81
CA ALA A 27 -1.29 3.99 -2.19
C ALA A 27 0.20 3.79 -2.48
N SER A 28 0.63 2.54 -2.67
CA SER A 28 2.01 2.22 -3.04
C SER A 28 2.28 2.62 -4.49
N GLY A 29 1.23 2.65 -5.32
CA GLY A 29 1.16 3.14 -6.70
C GLY A 29 0.75 2.05 -7.72
N LYS A 30 0.98 2.31 -9.02
CA LYS A 30 0.42 1.54 -10.14
C LYS A 30 1.33 0.36 -10.54
N TYR A 31 0.75 -0.81 -10.70
CA TYR A 31 1.42 -2.00 -11.26
C TYR A 31 1.27 -1.99 -12.79
N PRO A 32 2.31 -2.35 -13.57
CA PRO A 32 3.60 -2.92 -13.17
C PRO A 32 4.71 -1.89 -12.90
N ASP A 33 4.42 -0.58 -12.98
CA ASP A 33 5.39 0.50 -12.77
C ASP A 33 6.14 0.36 -11.44
N ILE A 34 5.51 -0.28 -10.45
CA ILE A 34 6.07 -0.57 -9.15
C ILE A 34 6.00 -2.08 -8.89
N SER A 35 7.14 -2.68 -8.60
CA SER A 35 7.22 -4.11 -8.33
C SER A 35 6.55 -4.47 -7.00
N LEU A 36 6.08 -5.72 -6.89
CA LEU A 36 5.51 -6.26 -5.66
C LEU A 36 6.50 -6.21 -4.48
N LEU A 37 7.80 -6.32 -4.76
CA LEU A 37 8.85 -6.22 -3.77
C LEU A 37 8.90 -4.81 -3.18
N HIS A 38 8.96 -3.79 -4.03
CA HIS A 38 9.01 -2.39 -3.60
C HIS A 38 7.78 -1.99 -2.77
N ALA A 39 6.60 -2.48 -3.17
CA ALA A 39 5.37 -2.25 -2.42
C ALA A 39 5.35 -2.94 -1.04
N ARG A 40 6.07 -4.07 -0.89
CA ARG A 40 6.28 -4.74 0.41
C ARG A 40 7.27 -3.99 1.29
N ASP A 41 8.31 -3.39 0.71
CA ASP A 41 9.28 -2.59 1.46
C ASP A 41 8.62 -1.34 2.04
N GLN A 42 7.82 -0.63 1.24
CA GLN A 42 7.00 0.51 1.71
C GLN A 42 6.06 0.13 2.85
N ARG A 43 5.48 -1.09 2.80
CA ARG A 43 4.66 -1.62 3.90
C ARG A 43 5.48 -1.82 5.17
N MET A 44 6.69 -2.35 5.07
CA MET A 44 7.53 -2.60 6.24
C MET A 44 7.91 -1.28 6.90
N ALA A 45 8.38 -0.30 6.13
CA ALA A 45 8.68 1.04 6.63
C ALA A 45 7.46 1.69 7.30
N ALA A 46 6.27 1.60 6.68
CA ALA A 46 5.04 2.13 7.29
C ALA A 46 4.67 1.40 8.60
N ARG A 47 4.92 0.09 8.71
CA ARG A 47 4.67 -0.67 9.95
C ARG A 47 5.61 -0.27 11.07
N GLU A 48 6.89 -0.08 10.79
CA GLU A 48 7.87 0.38 11.78
C GLU A 48 7.46 1.75 12.35
N LEU A 49 7.04 2.68 11.49
CA LEU A 49 6.58 4.00 11.90
C LEU A 49 5.28 4.01 12.71
N THR A 50 4.46 2.97 12.58
CA THR A 50 3.14 2.89 13.23
C THR A 50 3.17 2.11 14.55
N ALA A 51 4.29 1.44 14.86
CA ALA A 51 4.43 0.61 16.06
C ALA A 51 4.86 1.39 17.32
N SER A 52 4.92 2.73 17.25
CA SER A 52 5.09 3.63 18.42
C SER A 52 3.75 4.19 18.87
#